data_AF-A0A0G0PY47-F1
#
_entry.id   AF-A0A0G0PY47-F1
#
_cell.length_a   1.000
_cell.length_b   1.000
_cell.length_c   1.000
_cell.angle_alpha   90.00
_cell.angle_beta   90.00
_cell.angle_gamma   90.00
#
_symmetry.space_group_name_H-M   'P 1'
#
loop_
_entity.id
_entity.type
_entity.pdbx_description
1 polymer ?
#
loop_
_entity_poly.entity_id
_entity_poly.type
_entity_poly.pdbx_seq_one_letter_code
_entity_poly.pdbx_strand_id
1 'polypeptide(L)'
;MIMSLAVSFIVFTPGVKSRTKPYFSGDAIIYNNQVIVGTTNMGVLELFKQNGGRLDRVAKIESVNAQNLKKNDFYNLDFSQESGRLFVYAVDGRNLFKYDVSNVYEPILINKIKDNSFDYFLGVKKVGSRLYTIGTNGVKLWNKDFQVVDSYKVYTRHPNNLVFDDEGRFIYNTTDKGLEIFDTRERKVVVNTPLNVKENHDRKVFYEVTDGKIYLIDDSALKELNYGGNVIKEVDHGSSLGYYIDGKAGQSHLYYSSGDKVVKFNKENLKSIISAKTKSMGSFGSWAVGLRAIGNSTNESVVVFNTSGILVLDKNLNLTSSYKAIEEDLKPFESLALGLDKTTAAANC
;
A
#
# COMPACT_ATOMS: atom_id res chain seq x y z
N MET A 1 -40.03 61.77 1.52
CA MET A 1 -38.94 61.16 2.32
C MET A 1 -39.11 59.65 2.20
N ILE A 2 -38.38 59.02 1.28
CA ILE A 2 -38.48 57.58 0.99
C ILE A 2 -37.48 56.86 1.89
N MET A 3 -37.98 56.00 2.77
CA MET A 3 -37.16 55.21 3.69
C MET A 3 -36.74 53.93 2.96
N SER A 4 -35.47 53.85 2.55
CA SER A 4 -34.91 52.67 1.91
C SER A 4 -34.53 51.64 2.99
N LEU A 5 -35.23 50.49 2.98
CA LEU A 5 -34.92 49.35 3.84
C LEU A 5 -33.72 48.60 3.22
N ALA A 6 -32.54 48.68 3.84
CA ALA A 6 -31.40 47.87 3.46
C ALA A 6 -31.57 46.45 4.04
N VAL A 7 -31.88 45.48 3.18
CA VAL A 7 -31.88 44.06 3.53
C VAL A 7 -30.44 43.54 3.35
N SER A 8 -29.74 43.35 4.47
CA SER A 8 -28.44 42.67 4.47
C SER A 8 -28.65 41.17 4.21
N PHE A 9 -28.29 40.71 3.01
CA PHE A 9 -28.14 39.29 2.73
C PHE A 9 -26.91 38.75 3.47
N ILE A 10 -27.15 38.00 4.55
CA ILE A 10 -26.12 37.13 5.13
C ILE A 10 -25.91 35.98 4.14
N VAL A 11 -24.85 36.08 3.34
CA VAL A 11 -24.36 34.97 2.52
C VAL A 11 -23.76 33.95 3.48
N PHE A 12 -24.54 32.93 3.83
CA PHE A 12 -23.99 31.71 4.43
C PHE A 12 -23.11 31.04 3.37
N THR A 13 -21.82 31.30 3.40
CA THR A 13 -20.85 30.44 2.72
C THR A 13 -20.88 29.10 3.46
N PRO A 14 -21.34 27.99 2.84
CA PRO A 14 -21.21 26.68 3.46
C PRO A 14 -19.73 26.45 3.72
N GLY A 15 -19.37 26.27 4.99
CA GLY A 15 -18.00 26.00 5.39
C GLY A 15 -17.44 24.85 4.55
N VAL A 16 -16.30 25.09 3.90
CA VAL A 16 -15.54 24.06 3.21
C VAL A 16 -15.28 22.95 4.22
N LYS A 17 -15.96 21.81 4.09
CA LYS A 17 -15.66 20.64 4.91
C LYS A 17 -14.26 20.17 4.54
N SER A 18 -13.30 20.40 5.44
CA SER A 18 -11.96 19.83 5.36
C SER A 18 -12.06 18.32 5.12
N ARG A 19 -11.37 17.79 4.11
CA ARG A 19 -11.33 16.34 3.85
C ARG A 19 -10.40 15.69 4.86
N THR A 20 -10.70 14.49 5.29
CA THR A 20 -9.81 13.72 6.16
C THR A 20 -8.74 13.02 5.31
N LYS A 21 -7.48 13.06 5.74
CA LYS A 21 -6.41 12.31 5.08
C LYS A 21 -6.68 10.80 5.16
N PRO A 22 -6.65 10.09 4.02
CA PRO A 22 -6.93 8.67 3.96
C PRO A 22 -5.74 7.78 4.32
N TYR A 23 -6.01 6.54 4.72
CA TYR A 23 -5.01 5.48 4.84
C TYR A 23 -5.05 4.62 3.58
N PHE A 24 -4.08 4.79 2.69
CA PHE A 24 -4.05 4.09 1.41
C PHE A 24 -3.14 2.86 1.41
N SER A 25 -2.16 2.78 2.31
CA SER A 25 -1.14 1.75 2.29
C SER A 25 -0.46 1.56 3.64
N GLY A 26 0.21 0.42 3.78
CA GLY A 26 1.05 0.13 4.92
C GLY A 26 1.40 -1.35 4.92
N ASP A 27 1.87 -1.82 6.06
CA ASP A 27 2.11 -3.24 6.31
C ASP A 27 1.52 -3.64 7.65
N ALA A 28 1.35 -4.94 7.85
CA ALA A 28 0.84 -5.51 9.07
C ALA A 28 1.51 -6.86 9.34
N ILE A 29 1.58 -7.23 10.61
CA ILE A 29 2.17 -8.48 11.06
C ILE A 29 1.51 -8.95 12.36
N ILE A 30 1.50 -10.25 12.59
CA ILE A 30 1.21 -10.82 13.91
C ILE A 30 2.55 -11.02 14.63
N TYR A 31 2.73 -10.36 15.77
CA TYR A 31 3.89 -10.52 16.63
C TYR A 31 3.43 -10.74 18.07
N ASN A 32 3.92 -11.79 18.73
CA ASN A 32 3.49 -12.19 20.07
C ASN A 32 1.95 -12.26 20.21
N ASN A 33 1.28 -12.89 19.23
CA ASN A 33 -0.18 -13.03 19.12
C ASN A 33 -0.95 -11.70 19.07
N GLN A 34 -0.30 -10.60 18.69
CA GLN A 34 -0.92 -9.29 18.53
C GLN A 34 -0.80 -8.82 17.09
N VAL A 35 -1.90 -8.30 16.54
CA VAL A 35 -1.88 -7.62 15.25
C VAL A 35 -1.25 -6.25 15.45
N ILE A 36 -0.18 -6.01 14.70
CA ILE A 36 0.52 -4.74 14.61
C ILE A 36 0.35 -4.23 13.18
N VAL A 37 0.01 -2.95 13.05
CA VAL A 37 -0.15 -2.28 11.75
C VAL A 37 0.77 -1.08 11.71
N GLY A 38 1.42 -0.86 10.57
CA GLY A 38 2.26 0.29 10.31
C GLY A 38 1.75 1.02 9.08
N THR A 39 1.79 2.35 9.09
CA THR A 39 1.56 3.17 7.89
C THR A 39 2.44 4.43 7.89
N THR A 40 2.62 5.01 6.72
CA THR A 40 3.31 6.29 6.52
C THR A 40 2.41 7.37 5.90
N ASN A 41 1.10 7.11 5.75
CA ASN A 41 0.21 7.98 4.95
C ASN A 41 0.04 9.40 5.50
N MET A 42 0.37 9.62 6.77
CA MET A 42 0.34 10.95 7.40
C MET A 42 1.68 11.72 7.29
N GLY A 43 2.65 11.22 6.50
CA GLY A 43 4.01 11.76 6.41
C GLY A 43 4.92 11.36 7.58
N VAL A 44 4.39 10.60 8.52
CA VAL A 44 5.08 10.09 9.72
C VAL A 44 4.95 8.57 9.76
N LEU A 45 5.89 7.89 10.39
CA LEU A 45 5.74 6.46 10.65
C LEU A 45 4.82 6.28 11.86
N GLU A 46 3.61 5.77 11.61
CA GLU A 46 2.63 5.46 12.63
C GLU A 46 2.57 3.95 12.87
N LEU A 47 2.58 3.55 14.14
CA LEU A 47 2.38 2.17 14.56
C LEU A 47 1.09 2.05 15.35
N PHE A 48 0.33 1.01 15.03
CA PHE A 48 -0.92 0.67 15.68
C PHE A 48 -0.84 -0.73 16.24
N LYS A 49 -1.52 -0.93 17.35
CA LYS A 49 -1.68 -2.24 17.97
C LYS A 49 -3.16 -2.53 18.18
N GLN A 50 -3.56 -3.74 17.83
CA GLN A 50 -4.91 -4.21 18.11
C GLN A 50 -5.09 -4.44 19.60
N ASN A 51 -6.15 -3.85 20.15
CA ASN A 51 -6.52 -3.97 21.55
C ASN A 51 -8.04 -3.97 21.65
N GLY A 52 -8.64 -5.17 21.67
CA GLY A 52 -10.08 -5.41 21.88
C GLY A 52 -11.03 -4.46 21.12
N GLY A 53 -11.56 -4.88 19.97
CA GLY A 53 -12.54 -4.05 19.23
C GLY A 53 -11.97 -2.78 18.57
N ARG A 54 -10.75 -2.35 18.94
CA ARG A 54 -10.09 -1.13 18.46
C ARG A 54 -8.64 -1.37 18.04
N LEU A 55 -8.18 -0.51 17.13
CA LEU A 55 -6.77 -0.29 16.85
C LEU A 55 -6.35 1.00 17.56
N ASP A 56 -5.36 0.91 18.44
CA ASP A 56 -4.80 2.08 19.12
C ASP A 56 -3.50 2.49 18.44
N ARG A 57 -3.34 3.78 18.13
CA ARG A 57 -2.07 4.35 17.65
C ARG A 57 -1.10 4.42 18.83
N VAL A 58 -0.08 3.58 18.82
CA VAL A 58 0.86 3.39 19.95
C VAL A 58 2.18 4.13 19.77
N ALA A 59 2.56 4.46 18.53
CA ALA A 59 3.72 5.29 18.26
C ALA A 59 3.51 6.17 17.02
N LYS A 60 4.20 7.32 17.02
CA LYS A 60 4.28 8.27 15.90
C LYS A 60 5.72 8.79 15.82
N ILE A 61 6.41 8.50 14.72
CA ILE A 61 7.81 8.84 14.51
C ILE A 61 7.92 9.81 13.32
N GLU A 62 8.56 10.95 13.55
CA GLU A 62 8.83 11.94 12.50
C GLU A 62 10.25 11.75 11.95
N SER A 63 10.43 11.93 10.64
CA SER A 63 11.78 12.07 10.09
C SER A 63 12.18 13.54 10.09
N VAL A 64 13.29 13.86 10.76
CA VAL A 64 13.83 15.21 10.81
C VAL A 64 15.21 15.23 10.16
N ASN A 65 15.40 16.17 9.24
CA ASN A 65 16.70 16.50 8.69
C ASN A 65 17.51 17.28 9.73
N ALA A 66 18.57 16.67 10.26
CA ALA A 66 19.36 17.24 11.34
C ALA A 66 20.05 18.57 10.95
N GLN A 67 20.32 18.80 9.66
CA GLN A 67 21.02 20.01 9.21
C GLN A 67 20.14 21.25 9.21
N ASN A 68 18.83 21.11 8.94
CA ASN A 68 17.93 22.26 8.80
C ASN A 68 16.64 22.15 9.61
N LEU A 69 16.52 21.10 10.45
CA LEU A 69 15.37 20.78 11.28
C LEU A 69 14.04 20.67 10.50
N LYS A 70 14.10 20.52 9.17
CA LYS A 70 12.91 20.32 8.34
C LYS A 70 12.44 18.88 8.47
N LYS A 71 11.13 18.70 8.54
CA LYS A 71 10.49 17.39 8.50
C LYS A 71 10.53 16.84 7.07
N ASN A 72 10.87 15.56 6.94
CA ASN A 72 10.70 14.78 5.73
C ASN A 72 9.51 13.85 5.91
N ASP A 73 8.75 13.63 4.85
CA ASP A 73 7.68 12.64 4.85
C ASP A 73 8.27 11.23 4.72
N PHE A 74 7.79 10.30 5.53
CA PHE A 74 7.97 8.88 5.25
C PHE A 74 7.09 8.45 4.07
N TYR A 75 7.63 7.66 3.14
CA TYR A 75 6.93 7.20 1.94
C TYR A 75 6.44 5.76 2.03
N ASN A 76 7.17 4.91 2.73
CA ASN A 76 6.85 3.49 2.81
C ASN A 76 7.51 2.83 4.02
N LEU A 77 6.98 1.66 4.41
CA LEU A 77 7.55 0.79 5.42
C LEU A 77 7.32 -0.69 5.09
N ASP A 78 8.09 -1.55 5.75
CA ASP A 78 7.90 -3.01 5.73
C ASP A 78 8.30 -3.59 7.09
N PHE A 79 7.47 -4.46 7.67
CA PHE A 79 7.82 -5.18 8.89
C PHE A 79 8.71 -6.38 8.59
N SER A 80 9.58 -6.70 9.55
CA SER A 80 10.36 -7.94 9.50
C SER A 80 10.56 -8.51 10.89
N GLN A 81 10.34 -9.81 11.03
CA GLN A 81 10.71 -10.54 12.24
C GLN A 81 12.08 -11.19 12.04
N GLU A 82 13.06 -10.77 12.83
CA GLU A 82 14.45 -11.25 12.73
C GLU A 82 14.89 -11.75 14.10
N SER A 83 15.26 -13.03 14.19
CA SER A 83 15.75 -13.66 15.43
C SER A 83 14.83 -13.41 16.65
N GLY A 84 13.51 -13.47 16.44
CA GLY A 84 12.50 -13.27 17.50
C GLY A 84 12.19 -11.81 17.85
N ARG A 85 12.90 -10.84 17.28
CA ARG A 85 12.61 -9.41 17.41
C ARG A 85 11.80 -8.91 16.23
N LEU A 86 10.98 -7.89 16.48
CA LEU A 86 10.23 -7.22 15.43
C LEU A 86 10.93 -5.92 15.02
N PHE A 87 11.17 -5.77 13.73
CA PHE A 87 11.72 -4.57 13.14
C PHE A 87 10.73 -3.95 12.15
N VAL A 88 10.84 -2.64 11.97
CA VAL A 88 10.23 -1.93 10.86
C VAL A 88 11.31 -1.20 10.07
N TYR A 89 11.34 -1.46 8.77
CA TYR A 89 12.13 -0.71 7.81
C TYR A 89 11.26 0.43 7.26
N ALA A 90 11.82 1.62 7.08
CA ALA A 90 11.08 2.75 6.54
C ALA A 90 11.98 3.64 5.68
N VAL A 91 11.40 4.36 4.72
CA VAL A 91 12.11 5.31 3.86
C VAL A 91 11.44 6.69 3.86
N ASP A 92 12.25 7.75 3.84
CA ASP A 92 11.80 9.16 3.82
C ASP A 92 12.24 9.91 2.56
N GLY A 93 12.48 9.17 1.47
CA GLY A 93 13.01 9.69 0.22
C GLY A 93 14.53 9.62 0.15
N ARG A 94 15.27 10.09 1.16
CA ARG A 94 16.76 10.07 1.09
C ARG A 94 17.41 9.11 2.05
N ASN A 95 16.69 8.65 3.06
CA ASN A 95 17.20 7.76 4.08
C ASN A 95 16.42 6.46 4.11
N LEU A 96 17.12 5.40 4.48
CA LEU A 96 16.56 4.12 4.86
C LEU A 96 16.83 3.91 6.34
N PHE A 97 15.76 3.59 7.09
CA PHE A 97 15.76 3.42 8.53
C PHE A 97 15.47 1.97 8.89
N LYS A 98 15.99 1.52 10.04
CA LYS A 98 15.55 0.32 10.75
C LYS A 98 15.30 0.68 12.21
N TYR A 99 14.07 0.46 12.64
CA TYR A 99 13.68 0.58 14.03
C TYR A 99 13.43 -0.82 14.60
N ASP A 100 13.89 -1.09 15.82
CA ASP A 100 13.36 -2.18 16.63
C ASP A 100 12.05 -1.72 17.25
N VAL A 101 10.99 -2.47 17.00
CA VAL A 101 9.63 -2.24 17.47
C VAL A 101 9.08 -3.47 18.19
N SER A 102 9.97 -4.31 18.74
CA SER A 102 9.61 -5.42 19.63
C SER A 102 8.81 -4.92 20.84
N ASN A 103 9.12 -3.72 21.34
CA ASN A 103 8.20 -2.90 22.12
C ASN A 103 7.60 -1.80 21.23
N VAL A 104 6.37 -2.00 20.77
CA VAL A 104 5.70 -1.06 19.84
C VAL A 104 5.43 0.34 20.43
N TYR A 105 5.44 0.48 21.77
CA TYR A 105 5.25 1.76 22.44
C TYR A 105 6.54 2.59 22.49
N GLU A 106 7.69 1.94 22.38
CA GLU A 106 9.01 2.59 22.46
C GLU A 106 9.91 2.12 21.31
N PRO A 107 9.63 2.54 20.07
CA PRO A 107 10.49 2.23 18.93
C PRO A 107 11.91 2.76 19.11
N ILE A 108 12.92 1.91 18.87
CA ILE A 108 14.33 2.27 19.00
C ILE A 108 14.95 2.30 17.61
N LEU A 109 15.54 3.44 17.22
CA LEU A 109 16.30 3.53 15.97
C LEU A 109 17.59 2.70 16.10
N ILE A 110 17.73 1.67 15.26
CA ILE A 110 18.90 0.78 15.24
C ILE A 110 19.89 1.21 14.19
N ASN A 111 19.40 1.59 13.00
CA ASN A 111 20.26 2.02 11.91
C ASN A 111 19.55 3.05 11.02
N LYS A 112 20.35 3.94 10.43
CA LYS A 112 19.93 4.92 9.44
C LYS A 112 21.05 5.11 8.44
N ILE A 113 20.75 4.90 7.17
CA ILE A 113 21.65 5.25 6.08
C ILE A 113 21.02 6.34 5.22
N LYS A 114 21.87 7.12 4.55
CA LYS A 114 21.46 8.10 3.54
C LYS A 114 22.00 7.66 2.19
N ASP A 115 21.17 7.72 1.16
CA ASP A 115 21.62 7.48 -0.20
C ASP A 115 22.57 8.60 -0.68
N ASN A 116 23.75 8.20 -1.16
CA ASN A 116 24.78 9.07 -1.70
C ASN A 116 24.76 9.17 -3.23
N SER A 117 23.87 8.44 -3.91
CA SER A 117 23.71 8.41 -5.37
C SER A 117 22.60 9.32 -5.90
N PHE A 118 22.08 10.22 -5.05
CA PHE A 118 20.93 11.09 -5.36
C PHE A 118 19.65 10.34 -5.73
N ASP A 119 19.52 9.09 -5.30
CA ASP A 119 18.28 8.33 -5.47
C ASP A 119 17.25 8.78 -4.44
N TYR A 120 15.98 8.79 -4.88
CA TYR A 120 14.84 9.13 -4.04
C TYR A 120 13.97 7.90 -3.80
N PHE A 121 14.07 7.31 -2.61
CA PHE A 121 13.35 6.11 -2.20
C PHE A 121 11.86 6.38 -1.99
N LEU A 122 11.05 5.69 -2.81
CA LEU A 122 9.59 5.67 -2.75
C LEU A 122 9.07 4.45 -1.98
N GLY A 123 9.84 3.36 -1.94
CA GLY A 123 9.44 2.08 -1.36
C GLY A 123 10.57 1.33 -0.67
N VAL A 124 10.21 0.47 0.28
CA VAL A 124 11.12 -0.45 0.96
C VAL A 124 10.40 -1.75 1.28
N LYS A 125 11.00 -2.89 0.96
CA LYS A 125 10.39 -4.22 1.17
C LYS A 125 11.47 -5.30 1.40
N LYS A 126 11.11 -6.40 2.05
CA LYS A 126 11.94 -7.58 2.25
C LYS A 126 11.87 -8.53 1.06
N VAL A 127 12.99 -9.21 0.80
CA VAL A 127 13.07 -10.37 -0.10
C VAL A 127 14.06 -11.37 0.49
N GLY A 128 13.53 -12.51 0.95
CA GLY A 128 14.30 -13.46 1.77
C GLY A 128 15.02 -12.78 2.94
N SER A 129 16.34 -13.03 3.06
CA SER A 129 17.18 -12.40 4.08
C SER A 129 17.59 -10.95 3.75
N ARG A 130 17.32 -10.47 2.54
CA ARG A 130 17.72 -9.15 2.04
C ARG A 130 16.57 -8.15 2.15
N LEU A 131 16.89 -6.91 1.85
CA LEU A 131 15.95 -5.81 1.73
C LEU A 131 16.11 -5.20 0.35
N TYR A 132 15.06 -4.68 -0.26
CA TYR A 132 15.17 -3.82 -1.44
C TYR A 132 14.50 -2.48 -1.22
N THR A 133 15.06 -1.44 -1.83
CA THR A 133 14.42 -0.14 -1.95
C THR A 133 13.99 0.07 -3.39
N ILE A 134 12.88 0.79 -3.57
CA ILE A 134 12.34 1.21 -4.85
C ILE A 134 12.51 2.72 -4.90
N GLY A 135 13.30 3.23 -5.84
CA GLY A 135 13.59 4.66 -5.95
C GLY A 135 13.48 5.18 -7.37
N THR A 136 13.74 6.48 -7.53
CA THR A 136 13.76 7.15 -8.84
C THR A 136 14.84 6.61 -9.76
N ASN A 137 15.90 6.03 -9.22
CA ASN A 137 16.99 5.42 -10.00
C ASN A 137 16.81 3.91 -10.22
N GLY A 138 15.69 3.35 -9.78
CA GLY A 138 15.35 1.94 -9.95
C GLY A 138 15.28 1.19 -8.61
N VAL A 139 15.49 -0.11 -8.65
CA VAL A 139 15.47 -0.98 -7.47
C VAL A 139 16.90 -1.24 -7.01
N LYS A 140 17.16 -1.12 -5.70
CA LYS A 140 18.43 -1.52 -5.08
C LYS A 140 18.21 -2.63 -4.09
N LEU A 141 19.07 -3.65 -4.13
CA LEU A 141 19.07 -4.76 -3.19
C LEU A 141 20.16 -4.55 -2.14
N TRP A 142 19.82 -4.72 -0.87
CA TRP A 142 20.64 -4.44 0.28
C TRP A 142 20.87 -5.72 1.10
N ASN A 143 22.09 -5.90 1.60
CA ASN A 143 22.36 -6.93 2.61
C ASN A 143 21.98 -6.43 4.03
N LYS A 144 22.13 -7.31 5.03
CA LYS A 144 21.84 -7.01 6.44
C LYS A 144 22.66 -5.85 7.02
N ASP A 145 23.81 -5.57 6.40
CA ASP A 145 24.76 -4.52 6.80
C ASP A 145 24.50 -3.21 6.04
N PHE A 146 23.36 -3.10 5.35
CA PHE A 146 22.93 -1.91 4.60
C PHE A 146 23.88 -1.54 3.45
N GLN A 147 24.53 -2.54 2.86
CA GLN A 147 25.34 -2.37 1.65
C GLN A 147 24.52 -2.78 0.44
N VAL A 148 24.56 -1.97 -0.62
CA VAL A 148 23.98 -2.31 -1.92
C VAL A 148 24.77 -3.49 -2.50
N VAL A 149 24.08 -4.60 -2.76
CA VAL A 149 24.67 -5.81 -3.37
C VAL A 149 24.25 -6.01 -4.82
N ASP A 150 23.14 -5.42 -5.25
CA ASP A 150 22.72 -5.40 -6.66
C ASP A 150 21.76 -4.23 -6.92
N SER A 151 21.52 -3.92 -8.19
CA SER A 151 20.54 -2.91 -8.61
C SER A 151 19.94 -3.22 -9.98
N TYR A 152 18.68 -2.84 -10.16
CA TYR A 152 17.91 -3.11 -11.37
C TYR A 152 17.23 -1.84 -11.87
N LYS A 153 17.26 -1.61 -13.18
CA LYS A 153 16.59 -0.48 -13.85
C LYS A 153 15.09 -0.76 -14.03
N VAL A 154 14.40 -1.03 -12.92
CA VAL A 154 12.95 -1.22 -12.86
C VAL A 154 12.35 -0.02 -12.15
N TYR A 155 11.43 0.67 -12.81
CA TYR A 155 10.87 1.93 -12.33
C TYR A 155 9.37 1.78 -12.08
N THR A 156 8.88 2.38 -11.00
CA THR A 156 7.45 2.47 -10.74
C THR A 156 7.13 3.73 -9.94
N ARG A 157 5.95 4.31 -10.20
CA ARG A 157 5.37 5.36 -9.36
C ARG A 157 4.55 4.78 -8.21
N HIS A 158 4.27 3.47 -8.25
CA HIS A 158 3.44 2.72 -7.32
C HIS A 158 4.30 1.64 -6.65
N PRO A 159 5.08 1.98 -5.61
CA PRO A 159 6.04 1.06 -5.00
C PRO A 159 5.40 -0.21 -4.42
N ASN A 160 4.10 -0.17 -4.10
CA ASN A 160 3.38 -1.35 -3.62
C ASN A 160 3.03 -2.36 -4.72
N ASN A 161 3.11 -1.97 -6.00
CA ASN A 161 2.88 -2.86 -7.14
C ASN A 161 4.09 -3.75 -7.44
N LEU A 162 5.27 -3.34 -6.97
CA LEU A 162 6.53 -4.01 -7.24
C LEU A 162 6.84 -5.02 -6.12
N VAL A 163 6.79 -6.29 -6.47
CA VAL A 163 7.08 -7.41 -5.56
C VAL A 163 8.12 -8.35 -6.19
N PHE A 164 9.06 -8.82 -5.38
CA PHE A 164 9.97 -9.90 -5.78
C PHE A 164 9.36 -11.25 -5.44
N ASP A 165 9.70 -12.28 -6.20
CA ASP A 165 9.59 -13.66 -5.73
C ASP A 165 10.52 -13.95 -4.53
N ASP A 166 10.26 -15.03 -3.80
CA ASP A 166 11.01 -15.35 -2.57
C ASP A 166 12.52 -15.53 -2.79
N GLU A 167 12.91 -16.02 -3.98
CA GLU A 167 14.31 -16.20 -4.37
C GLU A 167 14.97 -14.92 -4.91
N GLY A 168 14.19 -13.88 -5.18
CA GLY A 168 14.67 -12.64 -5.76
C GLY A 168 15.06 -12.76 -7.26
N ARG A 169 14.58 -13.78 -7.95
CA ARG A 169 14.81 -14.02 -9.38
C ARG A 169 13.91 -13.17 -10.27
N PHE A 170 12.66 -12.96 -9.88
CA PHE A 170 11.69 -12.21 -10.66
C PHE A 170 11.15 -11.01 -9.90
N ILE A 171 10.98 -9.91 -10.62
CA ILE A 171 10.29 -8.72 -10.14
C ILE A 171 8.98 -8.60 -10.91
N TYR A 172 7.87 -8.68 -10.21
CA TYR A 172 6.53 -8.42 -10.74
C TYR A 172 6.20 -6.95 -10.52
N ASN A 173 5.75 -6.25 -11.55
CA ASN A 173 5.39 -4.84 -11.47
C ASN A 173 4.12 -4.57 -12.28
N THR A 174 3.04 -4.21 -11.59
CA THR A 174 1.82 -3.74 -12.26
C THR A 174 1.94 -2.27 -12.61
N THR A 175 1.73 -1.93 -13.89
CA THR A 175 1.78 -0.59 -14.45
C THR A 175 0.44 -0.23 -15.10
N ASP A 176 0.34 0.99 -15.62
CA ASP A 176 -0.76 1.41 -16.49
C ASP A 176 -0.83 0.64 -17.83
N LYS A 177 0.28 0.00 -18.23
CA LYS A 177 0.37 -0.81 -19.47
C LYS A 177 0.06 -2.29 -19.25
N GLY A 178 0.08 -2.76 -18.01
CA GLY A 178 -0.12 -4.16 -17.67
C GLY A 178 0.82 -4.68 -16.60
N LEU A 179 0.91 -6.01 -16.47
CA LEU A 179 1.86 -6.69 -15.61
C LEU A 179 3.17 -6.93 -16.36
N GLU A 180 4.27 -6.37 -15.84
CA GLU A 180 5.63 -6.69 -16.28
C GLU A 180 6.27 -7.71 -15.33
N ILE A 181 6.95 -8.72 -15.89
CA ILE A 181 7.84 -9.61 -15.14
C ILE A 181 9.26 -9.38 -15.64
N PHE A 182 10.11 -8.88 -14.75
CA PHE A 182 11.53 -8.65 -15.01
C PHE A 182 12.35 -9.80 -14.41
N ASP A 183 13.18 -10.46 -15.23
CA ASP A 183 14.12 -11.48 -14.76
C ASP A 183 15.42 -10.78 -14.32
N THR A 184 15.82 -10.97 -13.06
CA THR A 184 16.99 -10.32 -12.48
C THR A 184 18.31 -10.85 -13.01
N ARG A 185 18.34 -12.08 -13.54
CA ARG A 185 19.52 -12.69 -14.20
C ARG A 185 19.67 -12.17 -15.62
N GLU A 186 18.58 -12.12 -16.37
CA GLU A 186 18.60 -11.61 -17.76
C GLU A 186 18.60 -10.07 -17.82
N ARG A 187 18.24 -9.41 -16.71
CA ARG A 187 18.17 -7.95 -16.56
C ARG A 187 17.27 -7.26 -17.59
N LYS A 188 16.14 -7.89 -17.92
CA LYS A 188 15.13 -7.36 -18.83
C LYS A 188 13.73 -7.84 -18.45
N VAL A 189 12.74 -7.13 -18.95
CA VAL A 189 11.35 -7.61 -18.94
C VAL A 189 11.25 -8.80 -19.88
N VAL A 190 10.85 -9.96 -19.33
CA VAL A 190 10.69 -11.23 -20.07
C VAL A 190 9.23 -11.53 -20.39
N VAL A 191 8.31 -10.91 -19.65
CA VAL A 191 6.86 -11.05 -19.84
C VAL A 191 6.20 -9.67 -19.68
N ASN A 192 5.25 -9.39 -20.55
CA ASN A 192 4.35 -8.26 -20.44
C ASN A 192 2.93 -8.72 -20.75
N THR A 193 2.04 -8.67 -19.77
CA THR A 193 0.63 -9.07 -19.92
C THR A 193 -0.26 -7.84 -19.81
N PRO A 194 -1.03 -7.50 -20.86
CA PRO A 194 -1.92 -6.34 -20.82
C PRO A 194 -3.05 -6.54 -19.80
N LEU A 195 -3.42 -5.47 -19.12
CA LEU A 195 -4.49 -5.43 -18.11
C LEU A 195 -5.54 -4.37 -18.48
N ASN A 196 -6.76 -4.54 -17.99
CA ASN A 196 -7.77 -3.49 -18.08
C ASN A 196 -7.54 -2.46 -16.98
N VAL A 197 -6.98 -1.30 -17.35
CA VAL A 197 -6.66 -0.21 -16.42
C VAL A 197 -7.39 1.05 -16.85
N LYS A 198 -8.38 1.45 -16.06
CA LYS A 198 -9.15 2.70 -16.22
C LYS A 198 -8.52 3.83 -15.43
N GLU A 199 -7.93 3.53 -14.27
CA GLU A 199 -7.31 4.52 -13.38
C GLU A 199 -5.88 4.12 -12.99
N ASN A 200 -4.97 5.09 -12.88
CA ASN A 200 -3.61 4.80 -12.42
C ASN A 200 -3.55 4.81 -10.88
N HIS A 201 -3.44 3.63 -10.26
CA HIS A 201 -3.34 3.47 -8.81
C HIS A 201 -2.61 2.17 -8.46
N ASP A 202 -2.38 1.96 -7.15
CA ASP A 202 -1.73 0.75 -6.67
C ASP A 202 -2.57 -0.50 -7.01
N ARG A 203 -1.91 -1.49 -7.61
CA ARG A 203 -2.41 -2.82 -7.98
C ARG A 203 -1.37 -3.88 -7.65
N LYS A 204 -1.38 -4.35 -6.40
CA LYS A 204 -0.45 -5.36 -5.92
C LYS A 204 -0.86 -6.75 -6.40
N VAL A 205 0.07 -7.48 -7.00
CA VAL A 205 -0.10 -8.89 -7.36
C VAL A 205 0.29 -9.80 -6.20
N PHE A 206 -0.22 -11.04 -6.25
CA PHE A 206 0.26 -12.14 -5.43
C PHE A 206 0.84 -13.22 -6.33
N TYR A 207 2.05 -13.68 -6.05
CA TYR A 207 2.65 -14.84 -6.74
C TYR A 207 2.65 -16.04 -5.80
N GLU A 208 2.40 -17.22 -6.35
CA GLU A 208 2.44 -18.49 -5.65
C GLU A 208 3.57 -19.34 -6.24
N VAL A 209 4.61 -19.57 -5.46
CA VAL A 209 5.82 -20.29 -5.90
C VAL A 209 5.52 -21.77 -6.11
N THR A 210 4.68 -22.39 -5.26
CA THR A 210 4.42 -23.83 -5.33
C THR A 210 3.73 -24.25 -6.62
N ASP A 211 2.85 -23.39 -7.14
CA ASP A 211 1.96 -23.72 -8.25
C ASP A 211 2.35 -22.98 -9.54
N GLY A 212 3.36 -22.10 -9.48
CA GLY A 212 3.80 -21.29 -10.62
C GLY A 212 2.73 -20.31 -11.11
N LYS A 213 1.95 -19.74 -10.19
CA LYS A 213 0.79 -18.89 -10.49
C LYS A 213 0.98 -17.46 -10.04
N ILE A 214 0.34 -16.54 -10.76
CA ILE A 214 0.22 -15.14 -10.38
C ILE A 214 -1.26 -14.82 -10.32
N TYR A 215 -1.69 -14.19 -9.24
CA TYR A 215 -3.03 -13.71 -9.03
C TYR A 215 -2.99 -12.19 -9.00
N LEU A 216 -3.84 -11.56 -9.81
CA LEU A 216 -4.02 -10.12 -9.81
C LEU A 216 -5.46 -9.76 -10.09
N ILE A 217 -5.82 -8.53 -9.74
CA ILE A 217 -7.12 -7.94 -10.06
C ILE A 217 -6.88 -6.68 -10.88
N ASP A 218 -7.57 -6.58 -12.02
CA ASP A 218 -7.60 -5.36 -12.82
C ASP A 218 -8.98 -4.68 -12.70
N ASP A 219 -9.26 -3.64 -13.48
CA ASP A 219 -10.51 -2.87 -13.37
C ASP A 219 -11.72 -3.57 -14.00
N SER A 220 -11.58 -4.85 -14.35
CA SER A 220 -12.64 -5.68 -14.92
C SER A 220 -12.73 -7.10 -14.32
N ALA A 221 -11.61 -7.74 -14.00
CA ALA A 221 -11.62 -9.16 -13.63
C ALA A 221 -10.53 -9.51 -12.61
N LEU A 222 -10.83 -10.55 -11.82
CA LEU A 222 -9.85 -11.30 -11.05
C LEU A 222 -9.22 -12.32 -12.00
N LYS A 223 -7.88 -12.34 -12.09
CA LYS A 223 -7.12 -13.15 -13.05
C LYS A 223 -6.14 -14.08 -12.35
N GLU A 224 -6.07 -15.32 -12.83
CA GLU A 224 -4.99 -16.28 -12.57
C GLU A 224 -4.13 -16.37 -13.83
N LEU A 225 -2.82 -16.18 -13.69
CA LEU A 225 -1.84 -16.27 -14.76
C LEU A 225 -0.79 -17.32 -14.42
N ASN A 226 -0.12 -17.87 -15.43
CA ASN A 226 1.16 -18.58 -15.20
C ASN A 226 2.34 -17.59 -15.21
N TYR A 227 3.54 -18.06 -14.87
CA TYR A 227 4.77 -17.26 -14.93
C TYR A 227 5.19 -16.82 -16.33
N GLY A 228 4.60 -17.41 -17.38
CA GLY A 228 4.73 -16.90 -18.75
C GLY A 228 3.83 -15.71 -19.06
N GLY A 229 3.00 -15.27 -18.11
CA GLY A 229 2.04 -14.17 -18.27
C GLY A 229 0.76 -14.54 -19.01
N ASN A 230 0.53 -15.81 -19.31
CA ASN A 230 -0.70 -16.24 -19.95
C ASN A 230 -1.83 -16.31 -18.91
N VAL A 231 -2.97 -15.70 -19.23
CA VAL A 231 -4.19 -15.81 -18.42
C VAL A 231 -4.73 -17.23 -18.53
N ILE A 232 -4.85 -17.90 -17.39
CA ILE A 232 -5.34 -19.27 -17.26
C ILE A 232 -6.84 -19.27 -16.95
N LYS A 233 -7.26 -18.36 -16.06
CA LYS A 233 -8.64 -18.16 -15.66
C LYS A 233 -8.88 -16.69 -15.38
N GLU A 234 -10.09 -16.24 -15.67
CA GLU A 234 -10.57 -14.92 -15.27
C GLU A 234 -12.04 -15.00 -14.85
N VAL A 235 -12.42 -14.20 -13.87
CA VAL A 235 -13.79 -14.07 -13.38
C VAL A 235 -14.08 -12.59 -13.17
N ASP A 236 -15.21 -12.13 -13.70
CA ASP A 236 -15.74 -10.79 -13.42
C ASP A 236 -15.95 -10.64 -11.91
N HIS A 237 -15.30 -9.63 -11.33
CA HIS A 237 -15.43 -9.34 -9.89
C HIS A 237 -16.58 -8.39 -9.57
N GLY A 238 -17.25 -7.82 -10.58
CA GLY A 238 -18.45 -7.00 -10.45
C GLY A 238 -18.22 -5.61 -9.85
N SER A 239 -16.97 -5.13 -9.78
CA SER A 239 -16.61 -3.79 -9.33
C SER A 239 -15.96 -2.98 -10.46
N SER A 240 -15.92 -1.66 -10.32
CA SER A 240 -15.36 -0.79 -11.36
C SER A 240 -13.83 -0.73 -11.38
N LEU A 241 -13.19 -1.11 -10.27
CA LEU A 241 -11.74 -1.03 -10.03
C LEU A 241 -11.25 -2.28 -9.28
N GLY A 242 -9.97 -2.60 -9.47
CA GLY A 242 -9.28 -3.66 -8.74
C GLY A 242 -7.98 -3.17 -8.12
N TYR A 243 -7.74 -3.43 -6.83
CA TYR A 243 -6.60 -2.92 -6.08
C TYR A 243 -5.60 -4.04 -5.75
N TYR A 244 -5.66 -4.60 -4.53
CA TYR A 244 -4.62 -5.50 -4.04
C TYR A 244 -5.12 -6.93 -4.07
N ILE A 245 -4.21 -7.87 -4.33
CA ILE A 245 -4.33 -9.25 -3.88
C ILE A 245 -3.28 -9.51 -2.80
N ASP A 246 -3.69 -10.14 -1.71
CA ASP A 246 -2.79 -10.59 -0.66
C ASP A 246 -3.28 -11.90 -0.03
N GLY A 247 -2.40 -12.61 0.64
CA GLY A 247 -2.66 -13.92 1.21
C GLY A 247 -1.38 -14.58 1.69
N LYS A 248 -1.42 -15.89 1.89
CA LYS A 248 -0.26 -16.68 2.28
C LYS A 248 -0.05 -17.83 1.31
N ALA A 249 1.20 -18.01 0.91
CA ALA A 249 1.62 -19.11 0.04
C ALA A 249 1.14 -20.46 0.61
N GLY A 250 0.64 -21.33 -0.28
CA GLY A 250 0.14 -22.66 0.06
C GLY A 250 -1.24 -22.72 0.70
N GLN A 251 -1.91 -21.60 1.00
CA GLN A 251 -3.33 -21.62 1.37
C GLN A 251 -4.20 -21.95 0.14
N SER A 252 -5.44 -22.41 0.32
CA SER A 252 -6.37 -22.65 -0.80
C SER A 252 -7.14 -21.39 -1.23
N HIS A 253 -7.00 -20.31 -0.47
CA HIS A 253 -7.69 -19.04 -0.69
C HIS A 253 -6.71 -17.87 -0.66
N LEU A 254 -7.15 -16.76 -1.24
CA LEU A 254 -6.50 -15.45 -1.15
C LEU A 254 -7.58 -14.39 -0.90
N TYR A 255 -7.13 -13.15 -0.72
CA TYR A 255 -8.01 -12.00 -0.55
C TYR A 255 -7.73 -10.96 -1.62
N TYR A 256 -8.78 -10.27 -2.07
CA TYR A 256 -8.63 -9.07 -2.88
C TYR A 256 -9.44 -7.90 -2.35
N SER A 257 -9.01 -6.69 -2.71
CA SER A 257 -9.78 -5.46 -2.55
C SER A 257 -10.14 -4.86 -3.91
N SER A 258 -11.36 -4.34 -4.00
CA SER A 258 -11.91 -3.68 -5.21
C SER A 258 -12.46 -2.28 -4.89
N GLY A 259 -12.05 -1.73 -3.76
CA GLY A 259 -12.58 -0.47 -3.25
C GLY A 259 -13.90 -0.66 -2.49
N ASP A 260 -14.96 -1.04 -3.18
CA ASP A 260 -16.30 -1.17 -2.59
C ASP A 260 -16.48 -2.42 -1.71
N LYS A 261 -15.62 -3.42 -1.89
CA LYS A 261 -15.62 -4.66 -1.09
C LYS A 261 -14.22 -5.26 -0.93
N VAL A 262 -14.10 -6.08 0.11
CA VAL A 262 -13.00 -7.03 0.34
C VAL A 262 -13.57 -8.44 0.18
N VAL A 263 -12.85 -9.31 -0.52
CA VAL A 263 -13.35 -10.64 -0.88
C VAL A 263 -12.30 -11.68 -0.58
N LYS A 264 -12.70 -12.77 0.09
CA LYS A 264 -11.94 -14.01 0.21
C LYS A 264 -12.38 -14.91 -0.93
N PHE A 265 -11.47 -15.39 -1.76
CA PHE A 265 -11.79 -16.24 -2.91
C PHE A 265 -10.97 -17.53 -2.91
N ASN A 266 -11.52 -18.57 -3.52
CA ASN A 266 -10.85 -19.86 -3.68
C ASN A 266 -9.91 -19.81 -4.90
N LYS A 267 -8.64 -20.19 -4.75
CA LYS A 267 -7.64 -20.19 -5.84
C LYS A 267 -7.94 -21.22 -6.94
N GLU A 268 -8.61 -22.32 -6.63
CA GLU A 268 -8.91 -23.40 -7.57
C GLU A 268 -9.87 -22.95 -8.68
N ASN A 269 -10.84 -22.08 -8.37
CA ASN A 269 -11.89 -21.70 -9.30
C ASN A 269 -12.20 -20.18 -9.35
N LEU A 270 -11.42 -19.37 -8.63
CA LEU A 270 -11.57 -17.92 -8.49
C LEU A 270 -12.93 -17.46 -7.93
N LYS A 271 -13.75 -18.38 -7.40
CA LYS A 271 -15.07 -18.03 -6.85
C LYS A 271 -14.91 -17.38 -5.48
N SER A 272 -15.75 -16.37 -5.24
CA SER A 272 -15.92 -15.76 -3.91
C SER A 272 -16.37 -16.83 -2.90
N ILE A 273 -15.65 -16.91 -1.77
CA ILE A 273 -16.04 -17.68 -0.59
C ILE A 273 -16.89 -16.79 0.32
N ILE A 274 -16.40 -15.59 0.61
CA ILE A 274 -17.09 -14.59 1.40
C ILE A 274 -16.65 -13.19 0.96
N SER A 275 -17.57 -12.23 1.03
CA SER A 275 -17.33 -10.83 0.70
C SER A 275 -17.89 -9.92 1.78
N ALA A 276 -17.15 -8.88 2.13
CA ALA A 276 -17.61 -7.84 3.02
C ALA A 276 -17.62 -6.48 2.30
N LYS A 277 -18.75 -5.78 2.35
CA LYS A 277 -18.88 -4.45 1.76
C LYS A 277 -18.14 -3.44 2.62
N THR A 278 -17.30 -2.66 1.98
CA THR A 278 -16.46 -1.68 2.65
C THR A 278 -17.31 -0.61 3.36
N LYS A 279 -18.42 -0.18 2.75
CA LYS A 279 -19.35 0.80 3.33
C LYS A 279 -20.06 0.32 4.61
N SER A 280 -20.17 -0.99 4.85
CA SER A 280 -20.77 -1.52 6.09
C SER A 280 -19.76 -1.72 7.22
N MET A 281 -18.46 -1.69 6.92
CA MET A 281 -17.38 -1.86 7.90
C MET A 281 -16.71 -0.54 8.28
N GLY A 282 -16.71 0.45 7.38
CA GLY A 282 -16.08 1.75 7.59
C GLY A 282 -17.05 2.90 7.83
N SER A 283 -16.53 4.13 7.79
CA SER A 283 -17.35 5.35 7.86
C SER A 283 -17.90 5.76 6.48
N PHE A 284 -18.69 6.82 6.43
CA PHE A 284 -19.11 7.43 5.15
C PHE A 284 -17.90 7.72 4.24
N GLY A 285 -17.97 7.32 2.98
CA GLY A 285 -16.87 7.46 2.01
C GLY A 285 -15.80 6.35 2.05
N SER A 286 -16.03 5.27 2.78
CA SER A 286 -15.12 4.13 2.89
C SER A 286 -14.85 3.44 1.54
N TRP A 287 -13.57 3.25 1.22
CA TRP A 287 -13.05 2.65 -0.01
C TRP A 287 -11.74 1.90 0.29
N ALA A 288 -11.71 0.60 0.03
CA ALA A 288 -10.64 -0.33 0.38
C ALA A 288 -9.58 -0.38 -0.73
N VAL A 289 -8.47 0.33 -0.53
CA VAL A 289 -7.44 0.51 -1.58
C VAL A 289 -6.17 -0.28 -1.32
N GLY A 290 -5.96 -0.76 -0.09
CA GLY A 290 -4.80 -1.54 0.30
C GLY A 290 -5.22 -2.71 1.18
N LEU A 291 -4.44 -3.78 1.13
CA LEU A 291 -4.77 -5.06 1.76
C LEU A 291 -3.51 -5.74 2.25
N ARG A 292 -3.60 -6.36 3.44
CA ARG A 292 -2.55 -7.21 3.98
C ARG A 292 -3.17 -8.36 4.77
N ALA A 293 -3.02 -9.59 4.26
CA ALA A 293 -3.42 -10.80 4.97
C ALA A 293 -2.27 -11.29 5.85
N ILE A 294 -2.55 -11.58 7.12
CA ILE A 294 -1.56 -11.96 8.12
C ILE A 294 -2.00 -13.19 8.90
N GLY A 295 -1.01 -13.92 9.43
CA GLY A 295 -1.24 -15.06 10.32
C GLY A 295 -1.12 -16.42 9.64
N ASN A 296 -1.96 -17.37 10.07
CA ASN A 296 -1.97 -18.76 9.59
C ASN A 296 -3.42 -19.26 9.44
N SER A 297 -3.62 -20.51 9.01
CA SER A 297 -4.96 -21.07 8.77
C SER A 297 -5.91 -21.07 9.98
N THR A 298 -5.38 -20.98 11.21
CA THR A 298 -6.18 -20.99 12.45
C THR A 298 -6.33 -19.60 13.08
N ASN A 299 -5.34 -18.72 12.90
CA ASN A 299 -5.32 -17.34 13.37
C ASN A 299 -4.99 -16.41 12.20
N GLU A 300 -5.99 -16.18 11.35
CA GLU A 300 -5.90 -15.35 10.15
C GLU A 300 -6.60 -14.02 10.39
N SER A 301 -5.95 -12.93 9.97
CA SER A 301 -6.55 -11.60 9.97
C SER A 301 -6.23 -10.89 8.68
N VAL A 302 -7.11 -9.97 8.27
CA VAL A 302 -6.95 -9.16 7.07
C VAL A 302 -6.99 -7.70 7.48
N VAL A 303 -5.89 -7.00 7.28
CA VAL A 303 -5.79 -5.55 7.49
C VAL A 303 -6.12 -4.85 6.18
N VAL A 304 -7.08 -3.93 6.23
CA VAL A 304 -7.56 -3.17 5.09
C VAL A 304 -7.21 -1.71 5.29
N PHE A 305 -6.38 -1.17 4.39
CA PHE A 305 -6.10 0.26 4.31
C PHE A 305 -7.22 0.91 3.50
N ASN A 306 -7.92 1.83 4.17
CA ASN A 306 -9.18 2.36 3.71
C ASN A 306 -9.17 3.90 3.73
N THR A 307 -9.87 4.51 2.79
CA THR A 307 -10.02 5.98 2.75
C THR A 307 -10.59 6.58 4.04
N SER A 308 -11.39 5.80 4.78
CA SER A 308 -11.99 6.21 6.05
C SER A 308 -11.21 5.79 7.30
N GLY A 309 -10.13 5.02 7.17
CA GLY A 309 -9.43 4.45 8.32
C GLY A 309 -8.60 3.20 8.03
N ILE A 310 -8.25 2.47 9.08
CA ILE A 310 -7.66 1.13 9.01
C ILE A 310 -8.67 0.16 9.60
N LEU A 311 -8.97 -0.93 8.89
CA LEU A 311 -9.89 -1.97 9.35
C LEU A 311 -9.11 -3.28 9.57
N VAL A 312 -9.44 -4.02 10.62
CA VAL A 312 -8.92 -5.37 10.88
C VAL A 312 -10.09 -6.34 10.84
N LEU A 313 -10.03 -7.30 9.94
CA LEU A 313 -11.05 -8.31 9.73
C LEU A 313 -10.55 -9.68 10.18
N ASP A 314 -11.45 -10.54 10.67
CA ASP A 314 -11.14 -11.96 10.90
C ASP A 314 -11.14 -12.77 9.59
N LYS A 315 -10.89 -14.08 9.69
CA LYS A 315 -10.91 -15.02 8.56
C LYS A 315 -12.25 -15.11 7.81
N ASN A 316 -13.34 -14.68 8.44
CA ASN A 316 -14.70 -14.62 7.91
C ASN A 316 -15.07 -13.20 7.45
N LEU A 317 -14.09 -12.29 7.36
CA LEU A 317 -14.27 -10.88 7.00
C LEU A 317 -15.16 -10.09 7.97
N ASN A 318 -15.35 -10.54 9.22
CA ASN A 318 -16.01 -9.74 10.24
C ASN A 318 -15.05 -8.69 10.78
N LEU A 319 -15.53 -7.46 10.97
CA LEU A 319 -14.74 -6.40 11.60
C LEU A 319 -14.43 -6.74 13.05
N THR A 320 -13.15 -6.89 13.37
CA THR A 320 -12.68 -7.16 14.73
C THR A 320 -12.13 -5.90 15.40
N SER A 321 -11.56 -4.98 14.62
CA SER A 321 -11.01 -3.72 15.13
C SER A 321 -10.90 -2.68 14.03
N SER A 322 -10.86 -1.40 14.39
CA SER A 322 -10.63 -0.32 13.43
C SER A 322 -9.95 0.89 14.07
N TYR A 323 -9.34 1.71 13.21
CA TYR A 323 -8.90 3.07 13.51
C TYR A 323 -9.53 4.01 12.49
N LYS A 324 -10.21 5.07 12.94
CA LYS A 324 -10.83 6.05 12.04
C LYS A 324 -9.81 7.08 11.60
N ALA A 325 -9.83 7.46 10.33
CA ALA A 325 -9.09 8.63 9.87
C ALA A 325 -9.61 9.91 10.54
N ILE A 326 -8.70 10.72 11.07
CA ILE A 326 -9.03 11.96 11.81
C ILE A 326 -8.22 13.18 11.40
N GLU A 327 -7.06 12.99 10.75
CA GLU A 327 -6.16 14.09 10.36
C GLU A 327 -6.76 14.87 9.18
N GLU A 328 -6.67 16.19 9.20
CA GLU A 328 -7.16 17.04 8.12
C GLU A 328 -6.22 17.03 6.90
N ASP A 329 -6.80 17.00 5.71
CA ASP A 329 -6.10 17.15 4.44
C ASP A 329 -6.07 18.62 4.03
N LEU A 330 -4.96 19.27 4.33
CA LEU A 330 -4.70 20.68 4.04
C LEU A 330 -4.17 20.90 2.61
N LYS A 331 -4.09 19.85 1.77
CA LYS A 331 -3.63 19.99 0.38
C LYS A 331 -4.65 20.78 -0.45
N PRO A 332 -4.20 21.64 -1.39
CA PRO A 332 -5.10 22.37 -2.28
C PRO A 332 -6.00 21.41 -3.08
N PHE A 333 -7.26 21.80 -3.26
CA PHE A 333 -8.22 21.05 -4.08
C PHE A 333 -7.80 21.06 -5.56
N GLU A 334 -7.40 19.92 -6.11
CA GLU A 334 -7.56 19.65 -7.53
C GLU A 334 -8.83 18.82 -7.71
N SER A 335 -9.80 19.36 -8.46
CA SER A 335 -10.99 18.60 -8.84
C SER A 335 -10.55 17.37 -9.64
N LEU A 336 -11.07 16.18 -9.30
CA LEU A 336 -10.91 14.97 -10.13
C LEU A 336 -11.40 15.16 -11.57
N ALA A 337 -12.19 16.22 -11.84
CA ALA A 337 -12.66 16.58 -13.17
C ALA A 337 -11.69 17.48 -13.99
N LEU A 338 -10.56 17.91 -13.42
CA LEU A 338 -9.61 18.83 -14.07
C LEU A 338 -8.19 18.27 -14.06
N GLY A 339 -8.03 17.07 -14.64
CA GLY A 339 -6.76 16.67 -15.25
C GLY A 339 -6.56 17.44 -16.55
N LEU A 340 -6.41 18.76 -16.48
CA LEU A 340 -5.97 19.56 -17.62
C LEU A 340 -4.43 19.51 -17.68
N ASP A 341 -3.96 19.08 -18.83
CA ASP A 341 -2.58 18.96 -19.24
C ASP A 341 -1.75 20.20 -18.83
N LYS A 342 -0.80 20.03 -17.90
CA LYS A 342 0.15 21.09 -17.52
C LYS A 342 1.30 21.24 -18.52
N THR A 343 1.25 20.59 -19.70
CA THR A 343 2.30 20.71 -20.73
C THR A 343 1.98 21.63 -21.91
N THR A 344 0.78 22.18 -22.04
CA THR A 344 0.58 23.35 -22.89
C THR A 344 0.80 24.62 -22.09
N ALA A 345 2.07 24.95 -21.86
CA ALA A 345 2.44 26.36 -21.84
C ALA A 345 1.89 26.95 -23.15
N ALA A 346 1.05 27.98 -23.06
CA ALA A 346 0.62 28.71 -24.23
C ALA A 346 1.87 29.23 -24.94
N ALA A 347 2.23 28.58 -26.04
CA ALA A 347 2.93 29.24 -27.11
C ALA A 347 1.97 30.28 -27.71
N ASN A 348 2.56 31.38 -28.20
CA ASN A 348 2.00 32.38 -29.11
C ASN A 348 1.50 33.65 -28.39
N CYS A 349 1.86 34.86 -28.79
CA CYS A 349 2.65 35.37 -29.92
C CYS A 349 3.17 36.77 -29.55
#